data_AF-A0AAJ7SAB8-F1
#
_entry.id   AF-A0AAJ7SAB8-F1
#
_cell.length_a   1.000
_cell.length_b   1.000
_cell.length_c   1.000
_cell.angle_alpha   90.00
_cell.angle_beta   90.00
_cell.angle_gamma   90.00
#
_symmetry.space_group_name_H-M   'P 1'
#
loop_
_entity.id
_entity.type
_entity.pdbx_description
1 polymer ?
#
loop_
_entity_poly.entity_id
_entity_poly.type
_entity_poly.pdbx_seq_one_letter_code
_entity_poly.pdbx_strand_id
1 'polypeptide(L)'
;MQSERSTFQKSSTTVIQNKSEVDYVWKDFSCPKYISYLCPKTSKLPDKFFEFDEKLKLETHQILQKLDVLISDPVTSDSVIRISRLLYDYLHEVGNNGYKIKDLPLVLKVLKFLAENVENVKEYELHLDRMLEICRLPPVLEKSSEGFTNSDSVEQYFTLLGNLLIILPQKQVLKVHEVLHSLLLRTQVRNVDAMKLEQCRKAMEKSMLPLTVVKLLQSSDTEMYPKRLELVLLLSSISDTCSRRMLEAEALTTILTRMDLPYATQSRCTRPPDLLLSGADYSDDKVFLIVNTLWSLLKCIVFPNDTPADLKNSETPHHCVLW
;
A
#
# COMPACT_ATOMS: atom_id res chain seq x y z
N MET A 1 -57.25 -66.17 6.42
CA MET A 1 -56.06 -66.93 6.87
C MET A 1 -54.91 -65.95 6.88
N GLN A 2 -54.48 -65.47 8.07
CA GLN A 2 -53.23 -65.87 8.77
C GLN A 2 -51.99 -65.59 7.89
N SER A 3 -50.88 -64.96 8.28
CA SER A 3 -50.15 -64.78 9.55
C SER A 3 -48.96 -63.85 9.18
N GLU A 4 -48.74 -62.71 9.84
CA GLU A 4 -47.75 -62.44 10.93
C GLU A 4 -46.22 -62.58 10.62
N ARG A 5 -45.45 -61.65 11.23
CA ARG A 5 -43.98 -61.55 11.51
C ARG A 5 -43.14 -60.74 10.52
N SER A 6 -42.75 -59.49 10.84
CA SER A 6 -41.62 -59.04 11.71
C SER A 6 -40.26 -59.44 11.12
N THR A 7 -39.23 -58.61 10.93
CA THR A 7 -38.58 -57.66 11.87
C THR A 7 -37.40 -56.94 11.15
N PHE A 8 -36.87 -55.88 11.78
CA PHE A 8 -35.55 -55.23 11.59
C PHE A 8 -35.33 -54.09 10.56
N GLN A 9 -35.69 -52.88 11.00
CA GLN A 9 -34.79 -51.74 11.29
C GLN A 9 -33.45 -51.63 10.53
N LYS A 10 -33.33 -50.61 9.65
CA LYS A 10 -32.22 -49.65 9.69
C LYS A 10 -32.57 -48.35 8.97
N SER A 11 -32.47 -47.28 9.74
CA SER A 11 -32.60 -45.86 9.41
C SER A 11 -31.60 -45.41 8.35
N SER A 12 -32.05 -44.63 7.37
CA SER A 12 -31.22 -43.73 6.57
C SER A 12 -32.10 -42.59 6.05
N THR A 13 -32.46 -41.69 6.96
CA THR A 13 -33.10 -40.42 6.62
C THR A 13 -32.10 -39.60 5.81
N THR A 14 -32.32 -39.51 4.51
CA THR A 14 -31.62 -38.59 3.62
C THR A 14 -32.10 -37.19 3.98
N VAL A 15 -31.32 -36.50 4.82
CA VAL A 15 -31.51 -35.07 5.06
C VAL A 15 -31.15 -34.36 3.78
N ILE A 16 -32.18 -33.90 3.09
CA ILE A 16 -32.10 -32.84 2.08
C ILE A 16 -31.39 -31.67 2.76
N GLN A 17 -30.13 -31.45 2.42
CA GLN A 17 -29.40 -30.25 2.81
C GLN A 17 -30.09 -29.08 2.12
N ASN A 18 -30.91 -28.37 2.90
CA ASN A 18 -31.38 -27.04 2.57
C ASN A 18 -30.16 -26.18 2.27
N LYS A 19 -30.01 -25.88 0.99
CA LYS A 19 -29.18 -24.82 0.44
C LYS A 19 -29.75 -23.51 0.98
N SER A 20 -29.38 -23.13 2.21
CA SER A 20 -29.80 -21.85 2.76
C SER A 20 -29.05 -20.76 2.01
N GLU A 21 -29.81 -19.94 1.31
CA GLU A 21 -29.41 -18.67 0.73
C GLU A 21 -28.47 -17.93 1.68
N VAL A 22 -27.19 -17.85 1.32
CA VAL A 22 -26.21 -16.92 1.90
C VAL A 22 -26.49 -15.56 1.27
N ASP A 23 -27.70 -15.06 1.50
CA ASP A 23 -28.15 -13.79 0.96
C ASP A 23 -27.66 -12.68 1.89
N TYR A 24 -26.56 -12.05 1.48
CA TYR A 24 -26.24 -10.63 1.71
C TYR A 24 -26.36 -10.07 3.14
N VAL A 25 -25.58 -10.57 4.10
CA VAL A 25 -25.35 -9.86 5.39
C VAL A 25 -24.65 -8.50 5.17
N TRP A 26 -24.00 -8.32 4.02
CA TRP A 26 -23.15 -7.16 3.73
C TRP A 26 -23.83 -6.01 2.97
N LYS A 27 -25.11 -6.13 2.57
CA LYS A 27 -25.82 -5.07 1.82
C LYS A 27 -25.95 -3.75 2.60
N ASP A 28 -25.90 -3.81 3.93
CA ASP A 28 -26.03 -2.64 4.81
C ASP A 28 -24.71 -1.89 5.11
N PHE A 29 -23.57 -2.34 4.59
CA PHE A 29 -22.27 -1.66 4.76
C PHE A 29 -22.02 -0.52 3.75
N SER A 30 -23.05 -0.11 3.01
CA SER A 30 -22.97 1.06 2.14
C SER A 30 -22.89 2.33 2.99
N CYS A 31 -21.70 2.89 3.16
CA CYS A 31 -21.53 4.20 3.79
C CYS A 31 -21.25 5.26 2.72
N PRO A 32 -22.24 6.07 2.28
CA PRO A 32 -22.00 7.17 1.37
C PRO A 32 -21.60 8.44 2.14
N LYS A 33 -20.44 8.98 1.73
CA LYS A 33 -20.02 10.38 1.56
C LYS A 33 -20.42 11.46 2.59
N TYR A 34 -19.37 12.14 3.04
CA TYR A 34 -19.25 13.44 3.73
C TYR A 34 -19.22 13.45 5.27
N ILE A 35 -17.99 13.66 5.78
CA ILE A 35 -17.59 14.52 6.91
C ILE A 35 -18.61 14.62 8.06
N SER A 36 -18.35 13.91 9.16
CA SER A 36 -18.24 14.41 10.55
C SER A 36 -18.49 13.29 11.57
N TYR A 37 -17.60 13.24 12.56
CA TYR A 37 -17.69 12.74 13.94
C TYR A 37 -18.72 11.66 14.36
N LEU A 38 -18.22 10.80 15.27
CA LEU A 38 -18.90 9.75 16.03
C LEU A 38 -19.09 8.44 15.25
N CYS A 39 -18.33 7.41 15.63
CA CYS A 39 -18.70 6.03 15.34
C CYS A 39 -20.17 5.83 15.74
N PRO A 40 -21.08 5.52 14.81
CA PRO A 40 -22.44 5.22 15.21
C PRO A 40 -22.39 3.93 16.01
N LYS A 41 -22.89 3.96 17.24
CA LYS A 41 -23.30 2.73 17.94
C LYS A 41 -24.20 1.96 16.98
N THR A 42 -23.77 0.78 16.59
CA THR A 42 -24.41 -0.08 15.60
C THR A 42 -25.73 -0.64 16.15
N SER A 43 -26.79 0.17 16.17
CA SER A 43 -28.11 -0.22 16.66
C SER A 43 -28.89 -1.17 15.73
N LYS A 44 -28.22 -1.85 14.80
CA LYS A 44 -28.82 -2.80 13.84
C LYS A 44 -28.13 -4.17 13.80
N LEU A 45 -27.08 -4.37 14.59
CA LEU A 45 -26.60 -5.70 14.90
C LEU A 45 -27.29 -6.12 16.21
N PRO A 46 -27.80 -7.34 16.34
CA PRO A 46 -28.26 -7.80 17.65
C PRO A 46 -27.08 -7.60 18.60
N ASP A 47 -27.24 -6.81 19.66
CA ASP A 47 -26.19 -6.59 20.67
C ASP A 47 -25.61 -7.93 21.15
N LYS A 48 -26.40 -9.00 21.08
CA LYS A 48 -26.01 -10.39 21.36
C LYS A 48 -24.96 -11.03 20.44
N PHE A 49 -24.64 -10.45 19.28
CA PHE A 49 -23.50 -10.90 18.45
C PHE A 49 -22.18 -10.21 18.83
N PHE A 50 -22.23 -9.13 19.63
CA PHE A 50 -21.08 -8.32 20.02
C PHE A 50 -20.97 -8.10 21.54
N GLU A 51 -21.89 -8.66 22.34
CA GLU A 51 -21.74 -8.79 23.79
C GLU A 51 -20.71 -9.87 24.11
N PHE A 52 -19.45 -9.48 24.14
CA PHE A 52 -18.40 -10.31 24.71
C PHE A 52 -17.66 -9.51 25.78
N ASP A 53 -17.58 -10.12 26.97
CA ASP A 53 -17.00 -9.61 28.22
C ASP A 53 -15.84 -8.62 28.00
N GLU A 54 -16.04 -7.38 28.45
CA GLU A 54 -15.10 -6.25 28.53
C GLU A 54 -13.84 -6.52 29.40
N LYS A 55 -13.53 -7.79 29.71
CA LYS A 55 -12.63 -8.19 30.81
C LYS A 55 -11.26 -8.73 30.42
N LEU A 56 -10.88 -8.73 29.14
CA LEU A 56 -9.51 -9.07 28.75
C LEU A 56 -8.97 -7.97 27.85
N LYS A 57 -8.39 -6.93 28.47
CA LYS A 57 -7.41 -6.05 27.79
C LYS A 57 -6.24 -6.92 27.35
N LEU A 58 -6.38 -7.55 26.19
CA LEU A 58 -5.30 -8.28 25.54
C LEU A 58 -4.28 -7.24 25.06
N GLU A 59 -3.02 -7.42 25.46
CA GLU A 59 -1.95 -6.59 24.93
C GLU A 59 -1.92 -6.72 23.40
N THR A 60 -1.89 -5.59 22.69
CA THR A 60 -1.90 -5.54 21.20
C THR A 60 -0.85 -6.44 20.57
N HIS A 61 0.31 -6.55 21.21
CA HIS A 61 1.40 -7.43 20.80
C HIS A 61 1.01 -8.91 20.80
N GLN A 62 0.29 -9.37 21.82
CA GLN A 62 -0.16 -10.76 21.93
C GLN A 62 -1.20 -11.10 20.86
N ILE A 63 -2.07 -10.15 20.52
CA ILE A 63 -3.04 -10.32 19.42
C ILE A 63 -2.30 -10.48 18.09
N LEU A 64 -1.29 -9.64 17.83
CA LEU A 64 -0.45 -9.73 16.63
C LEU A 64 0.34 -11.03 16.55
N GLN A 65 0.90 -11.53 17.66
CA GLN A 65 1.58 -12.83 17.68
C GLN A 65 0.61 -13.97 17.33
N LYS A 66 -0.60 -13.95 17.86
CA LYS A 66 -1.63 -14.94 17.51
C LYS A 66 -2.04 -14.83 16.05
N LEU A 67 -2.16 -13.62 15.51
CA LEU A 67 -2.41 -13.39 14.09
C LEU A 67 -1.28 -13.96 13.24
N ASP A 68 -0.02 -13.68 13.58
CA ASP A 68 1.16 -14.20 12.86
C ASP A 68 1.17 -15.72 12.80
N VAL A 69 0.85 -16.39 13.92
CA VAL A 69 0.75 -17.86 13.97
C VAL A 69 -0.36 -18.37 13.03
N LEU A 70 -1.53 -17.72 13.03
CA LEU A 70 -2.66 -18.16 12.21
C LEU A 70 -2.47 -17.92 10.72
N ILE A 71 -1.89 -16.78 10.34
CA ILE A 71 -1.64 -16.48 8.91
C ILE A 71 -0.46 -17.28 8.35
N SER A 72 0.47 -17.71 9.20
CA SER A 72 1.64 -18.49 8.80
C SER A 72 1.37 -20.00 8.74
N ASP A 73 0.31 -20.48 9.41
CA ASP A 73 -0.04 -21.89 9.43
C ASP A 73 -0.99 -22.23 8.25
N PRO A 74 -0.57 -23.10 7.31
CA PRO A 74 -1.35 -23.43 6.12
C PRO A 74 -2.69 -24.13 6.42
N VAL A 75 -2.86 -24.65 7.64
CA VAL A 75 -4.13 -25.27 8.06
C VAL A 75 -5.13 -24.24 8.56
N THR A 76 -4.64 -23.12 9.11
CA THR A 76 -5.48 -22.10 9.75
C THR A 76 -5.56 -20.79 8.99
N SER A 77 -4.73 -20.60 7.95
CA SER A 77 -4.72 -19.42 7.06
C SER A 77 -6.06 -19.16 6.36
N ASP A 78 -6.84 -20.22 6.13
CA ASP A 78 -8.14 -20.14 5.46
C ASP A 78 -9.29 -19.83 6.44
N SER A 79 -8.99 -19.71 7.74
CA SER A 79 -9.98 -19.43 8.78
C SER A 79 -10.37 -17.94 8.82
N VAL A 80 -11.06 -17.49 7.76
CA VAL A 80 -11.45 -16.08 7.55
C VAL A 80 -12.12 -15.48 8.78
N ILE A 81 -13.06 -16.20 9.40
CA ILE A 81 -13.82 -15.71 10.58
C ILE A 81 -12.89 -15.47 11.77
N ARG A 82 -11.96 -16.40 12.03
CA ARG A 82 -11.06 -16.31 13.19
C ARG A 82 -10.03 -15.20 13.01
N ILE A 83 -9.50 -15.07 11.80
CA ILE A 83 -8.54 -14.01 11.44
C ILE A 83 -9.24 -12.65 11.52
N SER A 84 -10.42 -12.51 10.91
CA SER A 84 -11.21 -11.26 10.93
C SER A 84 -11.57 -10.83 12.35
N ARG A 85 -11.91 -11.77 13.24
CA ARG A 85 -12.15 -11.47 14.66
C ARG A 85 -10.93 -10.89 15.35
N LEU A 86 -9.76 -11.51 15.21
CA LEU A 86 -8.53 -11.01 15.83
C LEU A 86 -8.08 -9.68 15.22
N LEU A 87 -8.30 -9.47 13.92
CA LEU A 87 -8.05 -8.18 13.28
C LEU A 87 -8.97 -7.10 13.84
N TYR A 88 -10.25 -7.41 14.04
CA TYR A 88 -11.21 -6.49 14.67
C TYR A 88 -10.76 -6.11 16.09
N ASP A 89 -10.45 -7.10 16.93
CA ASP A 89 -9.99 -6.88 18.31
C ASP A 89 -8.70 -6.04 18.33
N TYR A 90 -7.74 -6.35 17.45
CA TYR A 90 -6.50 -5.59 17.32
C TYR A 90 -6.75 -4.13 16.90
N LEU A 91 -7.54 -3.92 15.85
CA LEU A 91 -7.83 -2.58 15.32
C LEU A 91 -8.62 -1.72 16.32
N HIS A 92 -9.48 -2.35 17.11
CA HIS A 92 -10.21 -1.70 18.19
C HIS A 92 -9.25 -1.17 19.27
N GLU A 93 -8.33 -2.01 19.74
CA GLU A 93 -7.36 -1.65 20.77
C GLU A 93 -6.30 -0.64 20.31
N VAL A 94 -5.85 -0.73 19.05
CA VAL A 94 -4.90 0.26 18.48
C VAL A 94 -5.57 1.63 18.29
N GLY A 95 -6.85 1.65 17.96
CA GLY A 95 -7.62 2.87 17.76
C GLY A 95 -7.04 3.75 16.64
N ASN A 96 -6.60 4.96 17.00
CA ASN A 96 -6.02 5.96 16.09
C ASN A 96 -4.60 6.38 16.50
N ASN A 97 -3.90 5.55 17.29
CA ASN A 97 -2.63 5.94 17.90
C ASN A 97 -1.40 5.65 17.03
N GLY A 98 -1.56 5.09 15.82
CA GLY A 98 -0.45 4.65 14.98
C GLY A 98 0.15 3.31 15.47
N TYR A 99 0.99 2.70 14.64
CA TYR A 99 1.63 1.42 15.00
C TYR A 99 2.86 1.62 15.87
N LYS A 100 3.00 0.81 16.91
CA LYS A 100 4.22 0.77 17.72
C LYS A 100 5.37 0.21 16.89
N ILE A 101 6.54 0.84 16.96
CA ILE A 101 7.71 0.42 16.16
C ILE A 101 8.14 -1.04 16.43
N LYS A 102 7.93 -1.53 17.65
CA LYS A 102 8.26 -2.90 18.08
C LYS A 102 7.36 -3.95 17.45
N ASP A 103 6.10 -3.55 17.23
CA ASP A 103 5.07 -4.40 16.64
C ASP A 103 5.12 -4.39 15.11
N LEU A 104 5.86 -3.44 14.53
CA LEU A 104 5.92 -3.18 13.10
C LEU A 104 6.24 -4.46 12.31
N PRO A 105 7.23 -5.30 12.66
CA PRO A 105 7.50 -6.54 11.93
C PRO A 105 6.29 -7.49 11.82
N LEU A 106 5.48 -7.61 12.87
CA LEU A 106 4.27 -8.43 12.85
C LEU A 106 3.17 -7.76 12.02
N VAL A 107 3.02 -6.43 12.16
CA VAL A 107 2.09 -5.64 11.35
C VAL A 107 2.41 -5.77 9.86
N LEU A 108 3.70 -5.79 9.48
CA LEU A 108 4.13 -5.96 8.08
C LEU A 108 3.63 -7.29 7.51
N LYS A 109 3.77 -8.38 8.27
CA LYS A 109 3.31 -9.72 7.86
C LYS A 109 1.80 -9.75 7.68
N VAL A 110 1.04 -9.17 8.62
CA VAL A 110 -0.42 -9.10 8.54
C VAL A 110 -0.86 -8.27 7.34
N LEU A 111 -0.27 -7.10 7.11
CA LEU A 111 -0.57 -6.26 5.93
C LEU A 111 -0.28 -6.99 4.62
N LYS A 112 0.85 -7.69 4.53
CA LYS A 112 1.21 -8.49 3.37
C LYS A 112 0.19 -9.60 3.12
N PHE A 113 -0.16 -10.36 4.15
CA PHE A 113 -1.18 -11.41 4.07
C PHE A 113 -2.53 -10.87 3.59
N LEU A 114 -2.98 -9.75 4.15
CA LEU A 114 -4.25 -9.13 3.74
C LEU A 114 -4.20 -8.67 2.28
N ALA A 115 -3.10 -8.05 1.86
CA ALA A 115 -2.93 -7.59 0.48
C ALA A 115 -2.95 -8.75 -0.53
N GLU A 116 -2.37 -9.89 -0.20
CA GLU A 116 -2.36 -11.09 -1.06
C GLU A 116 -3.73 -11.78 -1.14
N ASN A 117 -4.62 -11.56 -0.16
CA ASN A 117 -5.90 -12.28 -0.06
C ASN A 117 -7.15 -11.41 -0.28
N VAL A 118 -7.01 -10.08 -0.38
CA VAL A 118 -8.15 -9.15 -0.46
C VAL A 118 -9.02 -9.34 -1.72
N GLU A 119 -8.42 -9.78 -2.82
CA GLU A 119 -9.17 -10.06 -4.06
C GLU A 119 -10.06 -11.31 -3.92
N ASN A 120 -9.61 -12.29 -3.12
CA ASN A 120 -10.29 -13.56 -2.93
C ASN A 120 -11.31 -13.51 -1.78
N VAL A 121 -11.02 -12.71 -0.74
CA VAL A 121 -11.79 -12.65 0.51
C VAL A 121 -12.21 -11.21 0.79
N LYS A 122 -13.47 -10.89 0.50
CA LYS A 122 -14.01 -9.52 0.61
C LYS A 122 -14.01 -8.99 2.04
N GLU A 123 -14.13 -9.87 3.02
CA GLU A 123 -14.10 -9.54 4.44
C GLU A 123 -12.79 -8.85 4.84
N TYR A 124 -11.69 -9.17 4.17
CA TYR A 124 -10.38 -8.56 4.41
C TYR A 124 -10.26 -7.14 3.88
N GLU A 125 -11.12 -6.71 2.94
CA GLU A 125 -11.07 -5.35 2.38
C GLU A 125 -11.24 -4.29 3.47
N LEU A 126 -12.21 -4.48 4.37
CA LEU A 126 -12.48 -3.55 5.47
C LEU A 126 -11.31 -3.47 6.45
N HIS A 127 -10.71 -4.62 6.79
CA HIS A 127 -9.57 -4.66 7.69
C HIS A 127 -8.32 -4.03 7.08
N LEU A 128 -8.04 -4.34 5.81
CA LEU A 128 -6.91 -3.76 5.08
C LEU A 128 -7.08 -2.25 4.95
N ASP A 129 -8.26 -1.78 4.56
CA ASP A 129 -8.56 -0.36 4.44
C ASP A 129 -8.30 0.38 5.75
N ARG A 130 -8.75 -0.21 6.87
CA ARG A 130 -8.53 0.36 8.20
C ARG A 130 -7.05 0.35 8.60
N MET A 131 -6.31 -0.70 8.29
CA MET A 131 -4.88 -0.75 8.56
C MET A 131 -4.10 0.29 7.73
N LEU A 132 -4.46 0.47 6.45
CA LEU A 132 -3.87 1.50 5.60
C LEU A 132 -4.18 2.92 6.10
N GLU A 133 -5.35 3.15 6.70
CA GLU A 133 -5.65 4.44 7.36
C GLU A 133 -4.71 4.71 8.54
N ILE A 134 -4.42 3.70 9.35
CA ILE A 134 -3.49 3.81 10.48
C ILE A 134 -2.05 4.04 9.98
N CYS A 135 -1.67 3.45 8.84
CA CYS A 135 -0.37 3.68 8.19
C CYS A 135 -0.11 5.15 7.84
N ARG A 136 -1.14 5.99 7.71
CA ARG A 136 -0.96 7.44 7.47
C ARG A 136 -0.27 8.13 8.65
N LEU A 137 -0.33 7.52 9.83
CA LEU A 137 0.30 7.98 11.04
C LEU A 137 1.73 7.40 11.12
N PRO A 138 2.73 8.22 11.48
CA PRO A 138 4.08 7.72 11.70
C PRO A 138 4.12 6.66 12.82
N PRO A 139 5.04 5.69 12.76
CA PRO A 139 5.25 4.73 13.84
C PRO A 139 5.52 5.43 15.17
N VAL A 140 4.96 4.89 16.25
CA VAL A 140 5.12 5.41 17.61
C VAL A 140 6.32 4.74 18.28
N LEU A 141 7.15 5.56 18.90
CA LEU A 141 8.31 5.17 19.69
C LEU A 141 7.91 5.17 21.16
N GLU A 142 8.15 4.07 21.88
CA GLU A 142 7.97 4.09 23.34
C GLU A 142 9.21 4.65 24.05
N LYS A 143 10.37 4.58 23.39
CA LYS A 143 11.60 5.22 23.84
C LYS A 143 12.25 5.94 22.67
N SER A 144 12.80 7.12 22.90
CA SER A 144 13.48 7.91 21.86
C SER A 144 14.65 7.17 21.18
N SER A 145 15.30 6.25 21.88
CA SER A 145 16.37 5.40 21.36
C SER A 145 15.89 4.38 20.33
N GLU A 146 14.61 3.98 20.36
CA GLU A 146 14.05 2.96 19.45
C GLU A 146 14.09 3.41 17.98
N GLY A 147 14.07 4.72 17.73
CA GLY A 147 14.17 5.25 16.38
C GLY A 147 15.52 4.97 15.69
N PHE A 148 16.57 4.66 16.46
CA PHE A 148 17.88 4.27 15.91
C PHE A 148 18.09 2.76 15.92
N THR A 149 17.62 2.05 16.95
CA THR A 149 17.80 0.59 17.05
C THR A 149 16.91 -0.17 16.08
N ASN A 150 15.75 0.38 15.72
CA ASN A 150 14.76 -0.27 14.87
C ASN A 150 14.69 0.38 13.48
N SER A 151 15.79 0.97 13.00
CA SER A 151 15.85 1.57 11.66
C SER A 151 15.43 0.59 10.57
N ASP A 152 15.86 -0.66 10.71
CA ASP A 152 15.65 -1.71 9.72
C ASP A 152 14.17 -2.09 9.62
N SER A 153 13.43 -2.04 10.73
CA SER A 153 11.98 -2.28 10.72
C SER A 153 11.23 -1.18 9.95
N VAL A 154 11.67 0.06 10.06
CA VAL A 154 11.07 1.20 9.34
C VAL A 154 11.47 1.20 7.87
N GLU A 155 12.70 0.78 7.56
CA GLU A 155 13.13 0.54 6.18
C GLU A 155 12.28 -0.55 5.49
N GLN A 156 12.06 -1.67 6.19
CA GLN A 156 11.17 -2.74 5.72
C GLN A 156 9.72 -2.27 5.59
N TYR A 157 9.28 -1.35 6.45
CA TYR A 157 7.95 -0.75 6.33
C TYR A 157 7.79 0.05 5.04
N PHE A 158 8.73 0.93 4.69
CA PHE A 158 8.69 1.65 3.41
C PHE A 158 8.82 0.70 2.21
N THR A 159 9.62 -0.36 2.34
CA THR A 159 9.72 -1.42 1.33
C THR A 159 8.38 -2.12 1.12
N LEU A 160 7.67 -2.46 2.20
CA LEU A 160 6.34 -3.05 2.12
C LEU A 160 5.35 -2.10 1.45
N LEU A 161 5.33 -0.81 1.81
CA LEU A 161 4.47 0.17 1.15
C LEU A 161 4.73 0.19 -0.37
N GLY A 162 5.98 0.09 -0.81
CA GLY A 162 6.34 -0.06 -2.22
C GLY A 162 5.77 -1.34 -2.84
N ASN A 163 5.84 -2.47 -2.14
CA ASN A 163 5.27 -3.73 -2.62
C ASN A 163 3.73 -3.69 -2.69
N LEU A 164 3.08 -3.00 -1.75
CA LEU A 164 1.62 -2.80 -1.77
C LEU A 164 1.17 -2.01 -3.00
N LEU A 165 2.00 -1.09 -3.52
CA LEU A 165 1.71 -0.40 -4.79
C LEU A 165 1.67 -1.32 -6.01
N ILE A 166 2.29 -2.51 -5.92
CA ILE A 166 2.30 -3.55 -6.97
C ILE A 166 1.09 -4.48 -6.83
N ILE A 167 0.82 -4.95 -5.61
CA ILE A 167 -0.12 -6.05 -5.37
C ILE A 167 -1.57 -5.57 -5.25
N LEU A 168 -1.80 -4.36 -4.74
CA LEU A 168 -3.14 -3.91 -4.40
C LEU A 168 -3.95 -3.44 -5.61
N PRO A 169 -5.30 -3.52 -5.52
CA PRO A 169 -6.18 -2.92 -6.52
C PRO A 169 -6.06 -1.38 -6.52
N GLN A 170 -6.45 -0.76 -7.63
CA GLN A 170 -6.30 0.69 -7.87
C GLN A 170 -6.85 1.56 -6.74
N LYS A 171 -8.01 1.19 -6.16
CA LYS A 171 -8.64 1.92 -5.04
C LYS A 171 -7.72 2.00 -3.81
N GLN A 172 -7.11 0.88 -3.42
CA GLN A 172 -6.22 0.81 -2.26
C GLN A 172 -4.83 1.36 -2.58
N VAL A 173 -4.37 1.28 -3.84
CA VAL A 173 -3.13 1.93 -4.28
C VAL A 173 -3.16 3.43 -3.97
N LEU A 174 -4.27 4.12 -4.26
CA LEU A 174 -4.41 5.55 -3.93
C LEU A 174 -4.26 5.83 -2.42
N LYS A 175 -4.73 4.94 -1.55
CA LYS A 175 -4.50 5.06 -0.11
C LYS A 175 -3.03 4.93 0.25
N VAL A 176 -2.29 4.04 -0.39
CA VAL A 176 -0.84 3.92 -0.19
C VAL A 176 -0.12 5.20 -0.66
N HIS A 177 -0.55 5.84 -1.75
CA HIS A 177 -0.05 7.15 -2.13
C HIS A 177 -0.29 8.18 -1.03
N GLU A 178 -1.52 8.27 -0.50
CA GLU A 178 -1.83 9.19 0.61
C GLU A 178 -0.99 8.91 1.87
N VAL A 179 -0.74 7.65 2.18
CA VAL A 179 0.15 7.21 3.27
C VAL A 179 1.55 7.77 3.05
N LEU A 180 2.14 7.56 1.88
CA LEU A 180 3.50 8.05 1.57
C LEU A 180 3.59 9.57 1.65
N HIS A 181 2.61 10.29 1.09
CA HIS A 181 2.52 11.75 1.22
C HIS A 181 2.44 12.18 2.68
N SER A 182 1.58 11.53 3.48
CA SER A 182 1.37 11.87 4.89
C SER A 182 2.64 11.64 5.72
N LEU A 183 3.37 10.55 5.46
CA LEU A 183 4.57 10.21 6.21
C LEU A 183 5.77 11.11 5.86
N LEU A 184 5.87 11.57 4.61
CA LEU A 184 7.07 12.24 4.08
C LEU A 184 6.96 13.78 3.98
N LEU A 185 5.75 14.33 3.91
CA LEU A 185 5.50 15.78 3.80
C LEU A 185 4.86 16.41 5.04
N ARG A 186 4.67 15.66 6.12
CA ARG A 186 3.99 16.16 7.32
C ARG A 186 4.56 17.50 7.80
N THR A 187 3.67 18.44 8.05
CA THR A 187 3.98 19.76 8.59
C THR A 187 3.75 19.85 10.10
N GLN A 188 2.90 18.98 10.67
CA GLN A 188 2.61 18.97 12.11
C GLN A 188 2.58 17.53 12.65
N VAL A 189 3.24 17.31 13.79
CA VAL A 189 3.20 16.05 14.52
C VAL A 189 2.27 16.24 15.71
N ARG A 190 1.15 15.50 15.74
CA ARG A 190 0.17 15.59 16.84
C ARG A 190 0.60 14.82 18.09
N ASN A 191 1.49 13.85 17.95
CA ASN A 191 1.95 12.97 19.03
C ASN A 191 3.45 13.17 19.27
N VAL A 192 3.84 13.49 20.51
CA VAL A 192 5.25 13.69 20.89
C VAL A 192 6.07 12.41 20.70
N ASP A 193 5.44 11.26 20.84
CA ASP A 193 6.07 9.94 20.75
C ASP A 193 6.15 9.42 19.30
N ALA A 194 5.63 10.16 18.33
CA ALA A 194 5.74 9.78 16.93
C ALA A 194 7.18 9.92 16.41
N MET A 195 7.63 8.94 15.63
CA MET A 195 8.93 8.96 14.96
C MET A 195 9.12 10.26 14.16
N LYS A 196 10.32 10.86 14.19
CA LYS A 196 10.62 12.15 13.53
C LYS A 196 10.61 12.06 12.00
N LEU A 197 10.34 13.19 11.33
CA LEU A 197 10.22 13.25 9.86
C LEU A 197 11.52 12.84 9.17
N GLU A 198 12.63 13.34 9.68
CA GLU A 198 13.97 13.01 9.17
C GLU A 198 14.30 11.52 9.29
N GLN A 199 13.83 10.84 10.35
CA GLN A 199 14.01 9.40 10.50
C GLN A 199 13.19 8.63 9.45
N CYS A 200 11.95 9.04 9.20
CA CYS A 200 11.13 8.48 8.12
C CYS A 200 11.79 8.68 6.75
N ARG A 201 12.33 9.88 6.46
CA ARG A 201 13.02 10.16 5.20
C ARG A 201 14.28 9.31 5.02
N LYS A 202 15.12 9.19 6.06
CA LYS A 202 16.32 8.33 6.03
C LYS A 202 15.98 6.85 5.85
N ALA A 203 14.92 6.37 6.50
CA ALA A 203 14.47 4.98 6.32
C ALA A 203 13.93 4.74 4.90
N MET A 204 13.18 5.71 4.36
CA MET A 204 12.69 5.68 2.98
C MET A 204 13.86 5.66 1.97
N GLU A 205 14.90 6.48 2.17
CA GLU A 205 16.09 6.53 1.32
C GLU A 205 16.82 5.19 1.23
N LYS A 206 16.87 4.43 2.32
CA LYS A 206 17.51 3.11 2.37
C LYS A 206 16.61 2.00 1.82
N SER A 207 15.30 2.14 1.93
CA SER A 207 14.32 1.14 1.50
C SER A 207 14.39 0.83 0.01
N MET A 208 13.67 -0.21 -0.42
CA MET A 208 13.51 -0.53 -1.85
C MET A 208 12.47 0.36 -2.55
N LEU A 209 11.77 1.25 -1.82
CA LEU A 209 10.70 2.07 -2.37
C LEU A 209 11.11 2.90 -3.60
N PRO A 210 12.25 3.63 -3.62
CA PRO A 210 12.63 4.42 -4.79
C PRO A 210 12.78 3.55 -6.05
N LEU A 211 13.39 2.37 -5.92
CA LEU A 211 13.58 1.44 -7.04
C LEU A 211 12.25 0.83 -7.49
N THR A 212 11.38 0.47 -6.55
CA THR A 212 10.05 -0.07 -6.85
C THR A 212 9.18 0.93 -7.60
N VAL A 213 9.21 2.21 -7.22
CA VAL A 213 8.44 3.26 -7.90
C VAL A 213 8.90 3.44 -9.36
N VAL A 214 10.21 3.36 -9.64
CA VAL A 214 10.71 3.44 -11.03
C VAL A 214 10.28 2.24 -11.85
N LYS A 215 10.33 1.02 -11.29
CA LYS A 215 9.80 -0.18 -11.95
C LYS A 215 8.31 -0.04 -12.26
N LEU A 216 7.53 0.50 -11.33
CA LEU A 216 6.12 0.78 -11.54
C LEU A 216 5.91 1.83 -12.62
N LEU A 217 6.74 2.86 -12.71
CA LEU A 217 6.68 3.88 -13.76
C LEU A 217 6.90 3.25 -15.15
N GLN A 218 7.86 2.33 -15.28
CA GLN A 218 8.15 1.63 -16.53
C GLN A 218 6.95 0.83 -17.04
N SER A 219 6.26 0.11 -16.15
CA SER A 219 5.12 -0.74 -16.49
C SER A 219 3.75 -0.05 -16.39
N SER A 220 3.70 1.26 -16.12
CA SER A 220 2.43 1.97 -15.91
C SER A 220 1.58 2.06 -17.19
N ASP A 221 0.27 1.89 -17.06
CA ASP A 221 -0.67 2.30 -18.11
C ASP A 221 -0.80 3.84 -18.17
N THR A 222 -1.53 4.35 -19.16
CA THR A 222 -1.73 5.79 -19.38
C THR A 222 -2.48 6.47 -18.21
N GLU A 223 -3.32 5.74 -17.48
CA GLU A 223 -4.15 6.27 -16.39
C GLU A 223 -3.36 6.42 -15.09
N MET A 224 -2.54 5.42 -14.77
CA MET A 224 -1.73 5.36 -13.55
C MET A 224 -0.37 6.02 -13.70
N TYR A 225 0.10 6.28 -14.92
CA TYR A 225 1.38 6.92 -15.18
C TYR A 225 1.53 8.27 -14.44
N PRO A 226 0.57 9.22 -14.49
CA PRO A 226 0.67 10.46 -13.72
C PRO A 226 0.80 10.20 -12.21
N LYS A 227 0.10 9.20 -11.67
CA LYS A 227 0.18 8.84 -10.26
C LYS A 227 1.55 8.27 -9.89
N ARG A 228 2.11 7.39 -10.70
CA ARG A 228 3.48 6.90 -10.46
C ARG A 228 4.50 8.01 -10.58
N LEU A 229 4.31 8.94 -11.52
CA LEU A 229 5.16 10.11 -11.70
C LEU A 229 5.08 11.08 -10.50
N GLU A 230 3.89 11.30 -9.92
CA GLU A 230 3.72 12.04 -8.66
C GLU A 230 4.57 11.43 -7.52
N LEU A 231 4.66 10.09 -7.43
CA LEU A 231 5.53 9.44 -6.44
C LEU A 231 7.02 9.66 -6.74
N VAL A 232 7.43 9.56 -8.01
CA VAL A 232 8.82 9.85 -8.38
C VAL A 232 9.18 11.27 -7.97
N LEU A 233 8.34 12.25 -8.30
CA LEU A 233 8.51 13.65 -7.91
C LEU A 233 8.56 13.82 -6.38
N LEU A 234 7.66 13.15 -5.65
CA LEU A 234 7.63 13.18 -4.19
C LEU A 234 8.97 12.70 -3.61
N LEU A 235 9.48 11.55 -4.07
CA LEU A 235 10.71 10.97 -3.53
C LEU A 235 11.95 11.79 -3.93
N SER A 236 12.01 12.24 -5.18
CA SER A 236 13.15 13.02 -5.70
C SER A 236 13.23 14.42 -5.11
N SER A 237 12.09 15.04 -4.77
CA SER A 237 12.06 16.39 -4.21
C SER A 237 12.48 16.43 -2.74
N ILE A 238 12.40 15.28 -2.06
CA ILE A 238 12.72 15.15 -0.65
C ILE A 238 14.18 14.78 -0.42
N SER A 239 14.78 13.97 -1.31
CA SER A 239 16.14 13.45 -1.11
C SER A 239 16.92 13.26 -2.41
N ASP A 240 18.11 13.86 -2.46
CA ASP A 240 19.08 13.66 -3.53
C ASP A 240 19.57 12.20 -3.61
N THR A 241 19.60 11.48 -2.49
CA THR A 241 19.95 10.05 -2.45
C THR A 241 18.90 9.22 -3.18
N CYS A 242 17.61 9.53 -2.99
CA CYS A 242 16.54 8.89 -3.75
C CYS A 242 16.64 9.22 -5.24
N SER A 243 16.90 10.47 -5.60
CA SER A 243 17.09 10.88 -6.99
C SER A 243 18.20 10.08 -7.67
N ARG A 244 19.38 9.94 -7.04
CA ARG A 244 20.49 9.13 -7.56
C ARG A 244 20.10 7.66 -7.77
N ARG A 245 19.50 7.03 -6.75
CA ARG A 245 19.06 5.62 -6.85
C ARG A 245 18.00 5.42 -7.93
N MET A 246 17.11 6.40 -8.13
CA MET A 246 16.10 6.34 -9.21
C MET A 246 16.72 6.54 -10.59
N LEU A 247 17.74 7.40 -10.71
CA LEU A 247 18.48 7.58 -11.96
C LEU A 247 19.27 6.33 -12.33
N GLU A 248 19.92 5.68 -11.37
CA GLU A 248 20.57 4.36 -11.54
C GLU A 248 19.57 3.27 -11.98
N ALA A 249 18.29 3.41 -11.60
CA ALA A 249 17.21 2.54 -12.03
C ALA A 249 16.55 2.97 -13.35
N GLU A 250 17.19 3.84 -14.14
CA GLU A 250 16.73 4.29 -15.47
C GLU A 250 15.44 5.12 -15.46
N ALA A 251 15.16 5.84 -14.37
CA ALA A 251 13.99 6.74 -14.29
C ALA A 251 13.98 7.78 -15.42
N LEU A 252 15.14 8.36 -15.75
CA LEU A 252 15.27 9.36 -16.80
C LEU A 252 14.89 8.79 -18.17
N THR A 253 15.50 7.66 -18.56
CA THR A 253 15.20 6.96 -19.81
C THR A 253 13.72 6.59 -19.91
N THR A 254 13.14 6.13 -18.80
CA THR A 254 11.71 5.79 -18.73
C THR A 254 10.80 7.00 -19.00
N ILE A 255 11.13 8.17 -18.46
CA ILE A 255 10.36 9.40 -18.68
C ILE A 255 10.54 9.90 -20.12
N LEU A 256 11.78 9.93 -20.62
CA LEU A 256 12.10 10.42 -21.97
C LEU A 256 11.46 9.54 -23.06
N THR A 257 11.54 8.21 -22.95
CA THR A 257 10.94 7.28 -23.92
C THR A 257 9.41 7.35 -23.96
N ARG A 258 8.77 7.70 -22.84
CA ARG A 258 7.32 7.97 -22.80
C ARG A 258 6.98 9.31 -23.45
N MET A 259 7.85 10.31 -23.28
CA MET A 259 7.73 11.61 -23.95
C MET A 259 8.08 11.58 -25.42
N ASP A 260 8.83 10.57 -25.91
CA ASP A 260 9.17 10.42 -27.32
C ASP A 260 7.88 10.33 -28.14
N LEU A 261 7.50 11.50 -28.64
CA LEU A 261 6.49 11.68 -29.65
C LEU A 261 6.87 10.76 -30.82
N PRO A 262 5.90 10.09 -31.47
CA PRO A 262 6.13 9.20 -32.63
C PRO A 262 6.76 9.89 -33.86
N TYR A 263 7.18 11.15 -33.74
CA TYR A 263 7.84 11.95 -34.76
C TYR A 263 9.38 11.97 -34.64
N ALA A 264 9.96 11.64 -33.47
CA ALA A 264 11.42 11.73 -33.26
C ALA A 264 12.21 10.55 -33.86
N THR A 265 11.56 9.41 -34.10
CA THR A 265 12.21 8.21 -34.66
C THR A 265 12.08 8.07 -36.18
N GLN A 266 11.47 9.04 -36.86
CA GLN A 266 11.42 9.04 -38.33
C GLN A 266 12.71 9.64 -38.90
N SER A 267 13.44 8.85 -39.69
CA SER A 267 14.68 9.23 -40.39
C SER A 267 14.54 10.38 -41.39
N ARG A 268 13.32 10.92 -41.54
CA ARG A 268 13.02 12.14 -42.27
C ARG A 268 12.15 12.99 -41.35
N CYS A 269 12.66 14.15 -40.94
CA CYS A 269 11.86 15.23 -40.37
C CYS A 269 10.83 15.69 -41.40
N THR A 270 9.75 14.93 -41.54
CA THR A 270 8.53 15.45 -42.14
C THR A 270 7.87 16.26 -41.05
N ARG A 271 7.62 17.55 -41.33
CA ARG A 271 6.77 18.40 -40.51
C ARG A 271 5.55 17.55 -40.12
N PRO A 272 5.27 17.35 -38.81
CA PRO A 272 4.10 16.58 -38.41
C PRO A 272 2.92 17.15 -39.19
N PRO A 273 2.05 16.31 -39.77
CA PRO A 273 0.86 16.82 -40.42
C PRO A 273 0.23 17.85 -39.49
N ASP A 274 -0.30 18.96 -40.00
CA ASP A 274 -1.08 19.92 -39.20
C ASP A 274 -2.41 19.28 -38.69
N LEU A 275 -2.44 17.96 -38.48
CA LEU A 275 -3.23 17.28 -37.49
C LEU A 275 -2.96 18.02 -36.19
N LEU A 276 -3.96 18.80 -35.77
CA LEU A 276 -4.15 19.19 -34.38
C LEU A 276 -3.78 17.97 -33.55
N LEU A 277 -2.59 17.99 -32.92
CA LEU A 277 -2.29 17.12 -31.80
C LEU A 277 -3.54 17.27 -30.95
N SER A 278 -4.37 16.23 -30.90
CA SER A 278 -5.54 16.26 -30.05
C SER A 278 -4.95 16.54 -28.68
N GLY A 279 -5.16 17.74 -28.14
CA GLY A 279 -4.51 18.23 -26.92
C GLY A 279 -4.85 17.42 -25.67
N ALA A 280 -5.43 16.23 -25.86
CA ALA A 280 -5.81 15.25 -24.87
C ALA A 280 -4.63 14.37 -24.40
N ASP A 281 -3.61 14.13 -25.23
CA ASP A 281 -2.55 13.15 -24.87
C ASP A 281 -1.60 13.71 -23.80
N TYR A 282 -1.27 15.00 -23.89
CA TYR A 282 -0.44 15.73 -22.92
C TYR A 282 -1.15 17.01 -22.49
N SER A 283 -1.98 16.93 -21.44
CA SER A 283 -2.49 18.13 -20.78
C SER A 283 -1.33 18.94 -20.19
N ASP A 284 -1.51 20.26 -20.07
CA ASP A 284 -0.52 21.16 -19.46
C ASP A 284 -0.07 20.66 -18.07
N ASP A 285 -1.00 20.09 -17.29
CA ASP A 285 -0.73 19.49 -15.99
C ASP A 285 0.26 18.31 -16.07
N LYS A 286 0.12 17.45 -17.09
CA LYS A 286 1.03 16.30 -17.29
C LYS A 286 2.42 16.78 -17.71
N VAL A 287 2.51 17.75 -18.62
CA VAL A 287 3.78 18.33 -19.04
C VAL A 287 4.48 18.99 -17.86
N PHE A 288 3.75 19.75 -17.06
CA PHE A 288 4.27 20.39 -15.85
C PHE A 288 4.79 19.35 -14.84
N LEU A 289 4.03 18.27 -14.62
CA LEU A 289 4.46 17.18 -13.74
C LEU A 289 5.75 16.50 -14.24
N ILE A 290 5.85 16.23 -15.53
CA ILE A 290 7.05 15.63 -16.14
C ILE A 290 8.26 16.56 -15.99
N VAL A 291 8.12 17.83 -16.35
CA VAL A 291 9.21 18.80 -16.26
C VAL A 291 9.70 18.97 -14.82
N ASN A 292 8.78 19.08 -13.86
CA ASN A 292 9.15 19.15 -12.43
C ASN A 292 9.84 17.88 -11.93
N THR A 293 9.40 16.71 -12.41
CA THR A 293 10.01 15.43 -12.05
C THR A 293 11.43 15.34 -12.59
N LEU A 294 11.63 15.69 -13.86
CA LEU A 294 12.95 15.73 -14.50
C LEU A 294 13.87 16.72 -13.79
N TRP A 295 13.38 17.93 -13.51
CA TRP A 295 14.14 18.93 -12.76
C TRP A 295 14.56 18.41 -11.39
N SER A 296 13.63 17.80 -10.64
CA SER A 296 13.89 17.27 -9.31
C SER A 296 14.87 16.10 -9.32
N LEU A 297 14.81 15.22 -10.32
CA LEU A 297 15.77 14.12 -10.49
C LEU A 297 17.16 14.63 -10.86
N LEU A 298 17.25 15.55 -11.82
CA LEU A 298 18.52 16.03 -12.35
C LEU A 298 19.22 17.02 -11.41
N LYS A 299 18.49 17.63 -10.47
CA LYS A 299 19.07 18.56 -9.48
C LYS A 299 20.27 17.96 -8.74
N CYS A 300 20.25 16.68 -8.40
CA CYS A 300 21.35 16.03 -7.69
C CYS A 300 22.62 15.85 -8.54
N ILE A 301 22.49 15.86 -9.88
CA ILE A 301 23.62 15.83 -10.82
C ILE A 301 24.17 17.25 -11.04
N VAL A 302 23.28 18.23 -11.20
CA VAL A 302 23.64 19.62 -11.53
C VAL A 302 24.27 20.34 -10.33
N PHE A 303 23.78 20.06 -9.12
CA PHE A 303 24.28 20.64 -7.87
C PHE A 303 24.68 19.53 -6.89
N PRO A 304 25.81 18.84 -7.12
CA PRO A 304 26.24 17.76 -6.25
C PRO A 304 26.63 18.35 -4.89
N ASN A 305 25.80 18.12 -3.87
CA ASN A 305 26.11 18.53 -2.49
C ASN A 305 27.17 17.64 -1.83
N ASP A 306 27.38 16.42 -2.33
CA ASP A 306 28.51 15.54 -2.02
C ASP A 306 28.68 14.54 -3.17
N THR A 307 29.85 14.53 -3.80
CA THR A 307 30.18 13.66 -4.94
C THR A 307 30.48 12.21 -4.48
N PRO A 308 29.70 11.19 -4.90
CA PRO A 308 30.16 9.81 -4.85
C PRO A 308 31.13 9.57 -5.99
N ALA A 309 32.23 8.86 -5.71
CA ALA A 309 33.28 8.57 -6.68
C ALA A 309 32.83 7.67 -7.86
N ASP A 310 31.67 7.02 -7.75
CA ASP A 310 31.28 5.92 -8.64
C ASP A 310 30.43 6.34 -9.86
N LEU A 311 29.97 7.59 -9.94
CA LEU A 311 29.31 8.12 -11.15
C LEU A 311 30.29 8.48 -12.29
N LYS A 312 31.61 8.31 -12.08
CA LYS A 312 32.61 8.49 -13.15
C LYS A 312 32.68 7.31 -14.12
N ASN A 313 32.03 6.19 -13.82
CA ASN A 313 32.10 4.97 -14.62
C ASN A 313 30.81 4.61 -15.36
N SER A 314 29.78 5.47 -15.35
CA SER A 314 28.75 5.34 -16.38
C SER A 314 29.39 5.76 -17.69
N GLU A 315 29.64 4.78 -18.56
CA GLU A 315 30.01 5.04 -19.95
C GLU A 315 29.08 6.13 -20.47
N THR A 316 29.69 7.26 -20.82
CA THR A 316 29.02 8.31 -21.59
C THR A 316 28.26 7.61 -22.72
N PRO A 317 26.95 7.84 -22.91
CA PRO A 317 26.25 7.27 -24.05
C PRO A 317 27.02 7.73 -25.28
N HIS A 318 27.71 6.79 -25.92
CA HIS A 318 28.50 7.05 -27.10
C HIS A 318 27.55 7.66 -28.13
N HIS A 319 27.83 8.92 -28.46
CA HIS A 319 27.51 9.61 -29.71
C HIS A 319 26.37 8.99 -30.54
N CYS A 320 25.21 9.65 -30.49
CA CYS A 320 24.49 10.20 -31.66
C CYS A 320 23.00 10.37 -31.36
N VAL A 321 22.60 11.48 -30.74
CA VAL A 321 21.25 12.07 -30.95
C VAL A 321 21.34 13.58 -30.77
N LEU A 322 21.78 14.27 -31.81
CA LEU A 322 21.58 15.71 -31.96
C LEU A 322 21.72 16.10 -33.43
N TRP A 323 20.93 15.47 -34.31
CA TRP A 323 20.57 15.99 -35.63
C TRP A 323 19.18 15.49 -35.99
#